data_AF-A0A356KKN5-F1
#
_entry.id   AF-A0A356KKN5-F1
#
_cell.length_a   1.000
_cell.length_b   1.000
_cell.length_c   1.000
_cell.angle_alpha   90.00
_cell.angle_beta   90.00
_cell.angle_gamma   90.00
#
_symmetry.space_group_name_H-M   'P 1'
#
loop_
_entity.id
_entity.type
_entity.pdbx_description
1 polymer ?
#
loop_
_entity_poly.entity_id
_entity_poly.type
_entity_poly.pdbx_seq_one_letter_code
_entity_poly.pdbx_strand_id
1 'polypeptide(L)'
;PIFVTKPAPGLVEAAIGDLQLSLYVAPPGQQRVLVLQTSLQVAMDVVPALNQGKLQITLNGRPTIKTDVNQTMIPLNQVAIENLVDFLVPPVLQLLVGSWSGFPLPTHPAFNPSNVDFLRDGPGQDFLTIKGDL
;
A
#
# COMPACT_ATOMS: atom_id res chain seq x y z
N PRO A 1 5.53 -6.28 2.22
CA PRO A 1 5.58 -4.89 1.71
C PRO A 1 7.05 -4.50 1.56
N ILE A 2 7.42 -3.92 0.43
CA ILE A 2 8.79 -3.41 0.23
C ILE A 2 8.68 -1.90 0.32
N PHE A 3 9.27 -1.30 1.34
CA PHE A 3 9.34 0.15 1.46
C PHE A 3 10.56 0.61 0.67
N VAL A 4 10.37 1.48 -0.32
CA VAL A 4 11.46 2.05 -1.13
C VAL A 4 11.38 3.55 -0.97
N THR A 5 12.44 4.17 -0.46
CA THR A 5 12.56 5.62 -0.39
C THR A 5 13.02 6.13 -1.75
N LYS A 6 12.14 6.86 -2.46
CA LYS A 6 12.54 7.63 -3.64
C LYS A 6 12.82 9.08 -3.28
N PRO A 7 13.68 9.78 -4.05
CA PRO A 7 14.00 11.19 -3.85
C PRO A 7 12.86 12.07 -4.35
N ALA A 8 11.75 12.11 -3.60
CA ALA A 8 10.71 13.12 -3.72
C ALA A 8 10.57 13.83 -2.36
N PRO A 9 10.54 15.17 -2.30
CA PRO A 9 10.50 15.88 -1.03
C PRO A 9 9.18 15.60 -0.29
N GLY A 10 9.26 14.92 0.86
CA GLY A 10 8.23 15.01 1.90
C GLY A 10 7.45 13.75 2.27
N LEU A 11 7.50 12.63 1.53
CA LEU A 11 6.62 11.46 1.80
C LEU A 11 7.36 10.12 1.73
N VAL A 12 7.13 9.25 2.72
CA VAL A 12 7.61 7.85 2.71
C VAL A 12 6.73 7.10 1.73
N GLU A 13 7.31 6.46 0.72
CA GLU A 13 6.54 5.67 -0.25
C GLU A 13 6.45 4.23 0.26
N ALA A 14 5.23 3.69 0.36
CA ALA A 14 5.04 2.25 0.50
C ALA A 14 4.73 1.67 -0.87
N ALA A 15 5.62 0.80 -1.36
CA ALA A 15 5.29 -0.03 -2.52
C ALA A 15 4.56 -1.28 -2.02
N ILE A 16 3.29 -1.39 -2.38
CA ILE A 16 2.47 -2.57 -2.08
C ILE A 16 2.74 -3.63 -3.18
N GLY A 17 4.01 -3.97 -3.41
CA GLY A 17 4.46 -5.03 -4.33
C GLY A 17 3.79 -5.08 -5.71
N ASP A 18 3.83 -6.25 -6.33
CA ASP A 18 3.03 -6.58 -7.50
C ASP A 18 1.69 -7.18 -7.02
N LEU A 19 0.59 -6.52 -7.35
CA LEU A 19 -0.76 -7.00 -7.08
C LEU A 19 -1.33 -7.65 -8.34
N GLN A 20 -2.18 -8.65 -8.15
CA GLN A 20 -2.89 -9.30 -9.25
C GLN A 20 -4.39 -9.14 -9.05
N LEU A 21 -5.07 -8.54 -10.01
CA LEU A 21 -6.52 -8.48 -10.05
C LEU A 21 -7.03 -9.53 -11.05
N SER A 22 -7.80 -10.49 -10.52
CA SER A 22 -8.42 -11.56 -11.30
C SER A 22 -9.94 -11.48 -11.14
N LEU A 23 -10.66 -11.30 -12.25
CA LEU A 23 -12.11 -11.30 -12.29
C LEU A 23 -12.61 -12.67 -12.74
N TYR A 24 -13.50 -13.26 -11.94
CA TYR A 24 -14.16 -14.52 -12.27
C TYR A 24 -15.66 -14.31 -12.42
N VAL A 25 -16.26 -14.94 -13.42
CA VAL A 25 -17.72 -15.02 -13.57
C VAL A 25 -18.17 -16.41 -13.15
N ALA A 26 -19.27 -16.47 -12.38
CA ALA A 26 -19.86 -17.71 -11.88
C ALA A 26 -21.30 -17.86 -12.40
N PRO A 27 -21.51 -18.38 -13.61
CA PRO A 27 -22.86 -18.64 -14.11
C PRO A 27 -23.57 -19.67 -13.23
N PRO A 28 -24.91 -19.59 -13.05
CA PRO A 28 -25.66 -20.57 -12.27
C PRO A 28 -25.40 -22.00 -12.76
N GLY A 29 -24.98 -22.87 -11.84
CA GLY A 29 -24.70 -24.29 -12.14
C GLY A 29 -23.39 -24.57 -12.89
N GLN A 30 -22.53 -23.56 -13.12
CA GLN A 30 -21.24 -23.72 -13.79
C GLN A 30 -20.07 -23.37 -12.87
N GLN A 31 -18.88 -23.85 -13.23
CA GLN A 31 -17.64 -23.47 -12.55
C GLN A 31 -17.29 -22.01 -12.84
N ARG A 32 -16.54 -21.40 -11.91
CA ARG A 32 -16.02 -20.04 -12.07
C ARG A 32 -15.06 -20.00 -13.25
N VAL A 33 -15.27 -19.05 -14.17
CA VAL A 33 -14.41 -18.83 -15.33
C VAL A 33 -13.67 -17.52 -15.15
N LEU A 34 -12.34 -17.54 -15.31
CA LEU A 34 -11.50 -16.34 -15.31
C LEU A 34 -11.79 -15.53 -16.57
N VAL A 35 -12.21 -14.27 -16.43
CA VAL A 35 -12.56 -13.40 -17.56
C VAL A 35 -11.58 -12.24 -17.76
N LEU A 36 -10.86 -11.84 -16.71
CA LEU A 36 -9.85 -10.78 -16.76
C LEU A 36 -8.76 -11.09 -15.72
N GLN A 37 -7.51 -10.94 -16.12
CA GLN A 37 -6.36 -10.98 -15.22
C GLN A 37 -5.43 -9.81 -15.55
N THR A 38 -5.14 -9.00 -14.55
CA THR A 38 -4.28 -7.82 -14.67
C THR A 38 -3.25 -7.79 -13.57
N SER A 39 -2.03 -7.41 -13.91
CA SER A 39 -0.96 -7.10 -12.96
C SER A 39 -1.02 -5.61 -12.65
N LEU A 40 -0.94 -5.27 -11.38
CA LEU A 40 -1.03 -3.91 -10.88
C LEU A 40 0.25 -3.59 -10.11
N GLN A 41 0.93 -2.52 -10.50
CA GLN A 41 1.98 -1.91 -9.69
C GLN A 41 1.38 -0.72 -8.99
N VAL A 42 1.35 -0.76 -7.66
CA VAL A 42 0.78 0.30 -6.86
C VAL A 42 1.84 0.99 -6.02
N ALA A 43 1.97 2.29 -6.24
CA ALA A 43 2.82 3.21 -5.51
C ALA A 43 1.94 4.19 -4.73
N MET A 44 2.25 4.41 -3.45
CA MET A 44 1.55 5.43 -2.68
C MET A 44 2.36 5.99 -1.54
N ASP A 45 2.06 7.24 -1.23
CA ASP A 45 2.61 7.92 -0.07
C ASP A 45 2.00 7.37 1.21
N VAL A 46 2.84 7.22 2.22
CA VAL A 46 2.49 6.80 3.56
C VAL A 46 3.08 7.72 4.60
N VAL A 47 2.36 7.85 5.70
CA VAL A 47 2.74 8.64 6.85
C VAL A 47 2.85 7.70 8.06
N PRO A 48 4.05 7.57 8.65
CA PRO A 48 4.22 6.84 9.90
C PRO A 48 3.53 7.59 11.04
N ALA A 49 2.89 6.85 11.92
CA ALA A 49 2.26 7.36 13.13
C ALA A 49 2.59 6.44 14.30
N LEU A 50 2.79 6.99 15.50
CA LEU A 50 2.91 6.19 16.72
C LEU A 50 1.54 6.07 17.38
N ASN A 51 1.11 4.85 17.66
CA ASN A 51 -0.13 4.59 18.39
C ASN A 51 0.09 3.43 19.37
N GLN A 52 -0.08 3.69 20.67
CA GLN A 52 0.04 2.69 21.74
C GLN A 52 1.37 1.90 21.69
N GLY A 53 2.50 2.57 21.48
CA GLY A 53 3.82 1.93 21.39
C GLY A 53 4.06 1.14 20.10
N LYS A 54 3.16 1.24 19.11
CA LYS A 54 3.30 0.63 17.79
C LYS A 54 3.45 1.69 16.71
N LEU A 55 4.37 1.43 15.78
CA LEU A 55 4.46 2.12 14.51
C LEU A 55 3.30 1.70 13.62
N GLN A 56 2.34 2.59 13.43
CA GLN A 56 1.29 2.48 12.44
C GLN A 56 1.71 3.20 11.16
N ILE A 57 1.23 2.69 10.04
CA ILE A 57 1.44 3.29 8.73
C ILE A 57 0.06 3.70 8.25
N THR A 58 -0.10 4.99 7.96
CA THR A 58 -1.32 5.51 7.36
C THR A 58 -1.06 5.84 5.91
N LEU A 59 -2.06 5.62 5.07
CA LEU A 59 -1.99 5.98 3.65
C LEU A 59 -2.28 7.46 3.49
N ASN A 60 -1.45 8.17 2.72
CA ASN A 60 -1.65 9.58 2.41
C ASN A 60 -1.92 9.74 0.92
N GLY A 61 -3.02 10.43 0.59
CA GLY A 61 -3.38 10.73 -0.79
C GLY A 61 -3.94 9.53 -1.57
N ARG A 62 -3.85 9.62 -2.90
CA ARG A 62 -4.34 8.60 -3.84
C ARG A 62 -3.18 7.77 -4.36
N PRO A 63 -3.33 6.44 -4.49
CA PRO A 63 -2.30 5.60 -5.08
C PRO A 63 -2.11 5.93 -6.56
N THR A 64 -0.87 5.86 -7.02
CA THR A 64 -0.53 5.77 -8.45
C THR A 64 -0.54 4.31 -8.84
N ILE A 65 -1.37 3.95 -9.82
CA ILE A 65 -1.56 2.57 -10.23
C ILE A 65 -1.11 2.45 -11.69
N LYS A 66 -0.23 1.49 -11.97
CA LYS A 66 0.08 1.06 -13.32
C LYS A 66 -0.51 -0.31 -13.54
N THR A 67 -1.27 -0.46 -14.61
CA THR A 67 -2.00 -1.69 -14.93
C THR A 67 -1.39 -2.31 -16.18
N ASP A 68 -1.14 -3.61 -16.13
CA ASP A 68 -0.79 -4.42 -17.29
C ASP A 68 -1.80 -5.56 -17.44
N VAL A 69 -2.35 -5.73 -18.64
CA VAL A 69 -3.42 -6.69 -18.92
C VAL A 69 -2.79 -7.99 -19.45
N ASN A 70 -2.75 -9.01 -18.60
CA ASN A 70 -2.15 -10.29 -18.96
C ASN A 70 -3.10 -11.18 -19.78
N GLN A 71 -4.37 -11.20 -19.41
CA GLN A 71 -5.38 -12.06 -20.03
C GLN A 71 -6.75 -11.40 -19.98
N THR A 72 -7.49 -11.43 -21.09
CA THR A 72 -8.89 -11.01 -21.13
C THR A 72 -9.69 -11.90 -22.09
N MET A 73 -10.86 -12.35 -21.63
CA MET A 73 -11.85 -13.03 -22.49
C MET A 73 -12.92 -12.06 -23.01
N ILE A 74 -12.87 -10.80 -22.57
CA ILE A 74 -13.81 -9.75 -22.93
C ILE A 74 -13.03 -8.69 -23.73
N PRO A 75 -13.55 -8.18 -24.86
CA PRO A 75 -12.94 -7.07 -25.58
C PRO A 75 -13.14 -5.77 -24.80
N LEU A 76 -12.43 -5.62 -23.68
CA LEU A 76 -12.38 -4.39 -22.91
C LEU A 76 -11.25 -3.51 -23.43
N ASN A 77 -11.54 -2.23 -23.63
CA ASN A 77 -10.51 -1.24 -23.85
C ASN A 77 -9.69 -1.11 -22.56
N GLN A 78 -8.37 -0.97 -22.68
CA GLN A 78 -7.45 -0.68 -21.58
C GLN A 78 -7.95 0.47 -20.69
N VAL A 79 -8.52 1.53 -21.26
CA VAL A 79 -9.08 2.66 -20.50
C VAL A 79 -10.21 2.21 -19.55
N ALA A 80 -11.03 1.24 -19.95
CA ALA A 80 -12.10 0.72 -19.09
C ALA A 80 -11.54 -0.09 -17.92
N ILE A 81 -10.45 -0.82 -18.15
CA ILE A 81 -9.75 -1.57 -17.11
C ILE A 81 -9.06 -0.62 -16.14
N GLU A 82 -8.36 0.40 -16.64
CA GLU A 82 -7.74 1.44 -15.83
C GLU A 82 -8.79 2.14 -14.94
N ASN A 83 -9.94 2.54 -15.51
CA ASN A 83 -11.03 3.13 -14.73
C ASN A 83 -11.59 2.18 -13.65
N LEU A 84 -11.73 0.88 -13.97
CA LEU A 84 -12.19 -0.12 -13.00
C LEU A 84 -11.18 -0.28 -11.86
N VAL A 85 -9.89 -0.35 -12.19
CA VAL A 85 -8.79 -0.47 -11.25
C VAL A 85 -8.71 0.78 -10.37
N ASP A 86 -8.75 1.97 -10.95
CA ASP A 86 -8.74 3.25 -10.23
C ASP A 86 -9.94 3.42 -9.30
N PHE A 87 -11.07 2.79 -9.61
CA PHE A 87 -12.24 2.77 -8.74
C PHE A 87 -12.11 1.76 -7.59
N LEU A 88 -11.63 0.54 -7.87
CA LEU A 88 -11.61 -0.56 -6.91
C LEU A 88 -10.40 -0.54 -5.98
N VAL A 89 -9.23 -0.19 -6.48
CA VAL A 89 -7.97 -0.33 -5.74
C VAL A 89 -7.88 0.61 -4.54
N PRO A 90 -8.19 1.92 -4.63
CA PRO A 90 -8.08 2.82 -3.47
C PRO A 90 -8.85 2.35 -2.21
N PRO A 91 -10.14 1.98 -2.29
CA PRO A 91 -10.85 1.51 -1.10
C PRO A 91 -10.31 0.16 -0.59
N VAL A 92 -9.90 -0.74 -1.48
CA VAL A 92 -9.29 -2.03 -1.08
C VAL A 92 -7.97 -1.81 -0.33
N LEU A 93 -7.13 -0.89 -0.80
CA LEU A 93 -5.88 -0.56 -0.13
C LEU A 93 -6.10 0.08 1.24
N GLN A 94 -7.09 0.96 1.37
CA GLN A 94 -7.46 1.53 2.66
C GLN A 94 -7.90 0.45 3.66
N LEU A 95 -8.69 -0.53 3.23
CA LEU A 95 -9.10 -1.66 4.06
C LEU A 95 -7.90 -2.55 4.46
N LEU A 96 -6.99 -2.81 3.52
CA LEU A 96 -5.79 -3.60 3.79
C LEU A 96 -4.88 -2.92 4.82
N VAL A 97 -4.65 -1.62 4.72
CA VAL A 97 -3.84 -0.90 5.71
C VAL A 97 -4.54 -0.80 7.05
N GLY A 98 -5.87 -0.65 7.08
CA GLY A 98 -6.66 -0.75 8.31
C GLY A 98 -6.50 -2.09 9.03
N SER A 99 -6.19 -3.18 8.31
CA SER A 99 -5.93 -4.50 8.89
C SER A 99 -4.54 -4.63 9.53
N TRP A 100 -3.61 -3.72 9.23
CA TRP A 100 -2.27 -3.73 9.81
C TRP A 100 -2.35 -3.19 11.24
N SER A 101 -2.16 -4.07 12.23
CA SER A 101 -2.29 -3.75 13.66
C SER A 101 -1.14 -2.92 14.24
N GLY A 102 -0.31 -2.31 13.38
CA GLY A 102 0.93 -1.62 13.71
C GLY A 102 2.07 -2.58 14.04
N PHE A 103 3.29 -2.12 13.82
CA PHE A 103 4.52 -2.85 14.15
C PHE A 103 5.01 -2.41 15.53
N PRO A 104 5.26 -3.32 16.48
CA PRO A 104 5.80 -2.93 17.78
C PRO A 104 7.17 -2.27 17.59
N LEU A 105 7.40 -1.16 18.29
CA LEU A 105 8.75 -0.58 18.34
C LEU A 105 9.65 -1.45 19.23
N PRO A 106 10.96 -1.54 18.93
CA PRO A 106 11.92 -2.28 19.75
C PRO A 106 12.26 -1.48 21.02
N THR A 107 11.27 -1.25 21.88
CA THR A 107 11.43 -0.55 23.16
C THR A 107 11.40 -1.53 24.33
N HIS A 108 11.99 -1.12 25.44
CA HIS A 108 11.98 -1.95 26.65
C HIS A 108 10.55 -2.00 27.23
N PRO A 109 10.02 -3.15 27.68
CA PRO A 109 8.60 -3.30 28.06
C PRO A 109 8.09 -2.36 29.17
N ALA A 110 9.00 -1.78 29.96
CA ALA A 110 8.69 -0.81 31.01
C ALA A 110 8.59 0.65 30.52
N PHE A 111 8.91 0.91 29.26
CA PHE A 111 8.88 2.25 28.66
C PHE A 111 7.74 2.35 27.67
N ASN A 112 6.90 3.36 27.86
CA ASN A 112 5.86 3.71 26.90
C ASN A 112 6.39 4.85 26.03
N PRO A 113 6.59 4.62 24.72
CA PRO A 113 7.13 5.62 23.83
C PRO A 113 6.32 6.91 23.86
N SER A 114 6.97 8.04 24.12
CA SER A 114 6.32 9.36 24.10
C SER A 114 7.22 10.39 23.40
N ASN A 115 6.62 11.48 22.90
CA ASN A 115 7.33 12.52 22.14
C ASN A 115 8.16 11.96 20.97
N VAL A 116 7.57 11.04 20.21
CA VAL A 116 8.25 10.41 19.08
C VAL A 116 8.10 11.26 17.83
N ASP A 117 9.24 11.78 17.37
CA ASP A 117 9.41 12.48 16.12
C ASP A 117 9.94 11.54 15.04
N PHE A 118 9.40 11.71 13.84
CA PHE A 118 9.86 11.02 12.64
C PHE A 118 10.70 11.99 11.81
N LEU A 119 12.00 11.74 11.76
CA LEU A 119 12.97 12.55 11.04
C LEU A 119 13.51 11.74 9.86
N ARG A 120 13.89 12.41 8.78
CA ARG A 120 14.66 11.78 7.72
C ARG A 120 16.10 12.22 7.78
N ASP A 121 17.00 11.26 7.64
CA ASP A 121 18.43 11.52 7.61
C ASP A 121 19.14 10.70 6.51
N GLY A 122 20.47 10.85 6.44
CA GLY A 122 21.31 10.31 5.39
C GLY A 122 21.50 11.23 4.18
N PRO A 123 22.47 10.92 3.29
CA PRO A 123 22.84 11.78 2.16
C PRO A 123 21.71 12.05 1.16
N GLY A 124 20.72 11.16 1.08
CA GLY A 124 19.55 11.26 0.20
C GLY A 124 18.20 11.42 0.92
N GLN A 125 18.17 11.59 2.26
CA GLN A 125 16.94 11.46 3.06
C GLN A 125 16.26 10.08 2.91
N ASP A 126 17.08 9.04 2.71
CA ASP A 126 16.64 7.69 2.40
C ASP A 126 16.30 6.88 3.66
N PHE A 127 16.71 7.37 4.83
CA PHE A 127 16.44 6.73 6.10
C PHE A 127 15.32 7.45 6.85
N LEU A 128 14.46 6.66 7.50
CA LEU A 128 13.49 7.15 8.46
C LEU A 128 14.03 6.89 9.86
N THR A 129 14.42 7.95 10.55
CA THR A 129 14.91 7.92 11.92
C THR A 129 13.78 8.28 12.87
N ILE A 130 13.54 7.39 13.82
CA ILE A 130 12.57 7.56 14.89
C ILE A 130 13.34 8.07 16.11
N LYS A 131 13.02 9.28 16.57
CA LYS A 131 13.63 9.89 17.76
C LYS A 131 12.55 10.20 18.77
N GLY A 132 12.81 9.97 20.05
CA GLY A 132 11.89 10.32 21.13
C GLY A 132 12.29 9.62 22.41
N ASP A 133 11.40 9.67 23.39
CA ASP A 133 11.54 8.89 24.61
C ASP A 133 11.11 7.44 24.27
N LEU A 134 12.08 6.59 23.88
CA LEU A 134 11.90 5.20 23.46
C LEU A 134 12.38 4.21 24.53
#